data_AF-A0A9D0XNI5-F1
#
_entry.id   AF-A0A9D0XNI5-F1
#
_cell.length_a   1.000
_cell.length_b   1.000
_cell.length_c   1.000
_cell.angle_alpha   90.00
_cell.angle_beta   90.00
_cell.angle_gamma   90.00
#
_symmetry.space_group_name_H-M   'P 1'
#
loop_
_entity.id
_entity.type
_entity.pdbx_description
1 polymer ?
#
loop_
_entity_poly.entity_id
_entity_poly.type
_entity_poly.pdbx_seq_one_letter_code
_entity_poly.pdbx_strand_id
1 'polypeptide(L)' 'MELTHLDEKGAARMVDVTAKKPTVREAVAAGEVWMRPETLALIQSGGVPKGDVLAVARVA' A
#
# COMPACT_ATOMS: atom_id res chain seq x y z
N MET A 1 5.03 -13.50 -22.21
CA MET A 1 5.54 -12.44 -21.30
C MET A 1 6.19 -13.16 -20.14
N GLU A 2 7.48 -12.95 -19.91
CA GLU A 2 8.24 -13.68 -18.88
C GLU A 2 8.17 -12.95 -17.53
N LEU A 3 7.94 -13.68 -16.44
CA LEU A 3 7.82 -13.10 -15.09
C LEU A 3 9.21 -12.82 -14.53
N THR A 4 9.57 -11.55 -14.40
CA THR A 4 10.94 -11.16 -13.98
C THR A 4 11.24 -11.46 -12.51
N HIS A 5 10.23 -11.53 -11.64
CA HIS A 5 10.38 -11.77 -10.20
C HIS A 5 10.34 -13.25 -9.82
N LEU A 6 10.25 -14.16 -10.81
CA LEU A 6 10.29 -15.61 -10.59
C LEU A 6 11.53 -16.19 -11.26
N ASP A 7 12.04 -17.30 -10.71
CA ASP A 7 13.04 -18.15 -11.36
C ASP A 7 12.37 -19.20 -12.28
N GLU A 8 13.19 -20.03 -12.93
CA GLU A 8 12.74 -21.09 -13.84
C GLU A 8 11.88 -22.18 -13.16
N LYS A 9 11.95 -22.27 -11.83
CA LYS A 9 11.16 -23.19 -11.01
C LYS A 9 9.90 -22.53 -10.42
N GLY A 10 9.67 -21.25 -10.73
CA GLY A 10 8.55 -20.45 -10.21
C GLY A 10 8.75 -19.92 -8.79
N ALA A 11 9.96 -20.03 -8.22
CA ALA A 11 10.26 -19.47 -6.92
C ALA A 11 10.55 -17.96 -7.01
N ALA A 12 10.19 -17.21 -5.97
CA ALA A 12 10.42 -15.77 -5.93
C ALA A 12 11.92 -15.45 -5.92
N ARG A 13 12.34 -14.49 -6.74
CA ARG A 13 13.72 -13.96 -6.77
C ARG A 13 13.71 -12.44 -6.89
N MET A 14 14.74 -11.81 -6.33
CA MET A 14 15.00 -10.39 -6.54
C MET A 14 15.67 -10.20 -7.92
N VAL A 15 15.18 -9.24 -8.71
CA VAL A 15 15.80 -8.89 -9.98
C VAL A 15 17.05 -8.06 -9.72
N ASP A 16 18.20 -8.48 -10.26
CA ASP A 16 19.39 -7.64 -10.25
C ASP A 16 19.17 -6.39 -11.13
N VAL A 17 19.30 -5.22 -10.52
CA VAL A 17 19.14 -3.91 -11.15
C VAL A 17 20.42 -3.10 -11.13
N THR A 18 21.56 -3.68 -10.76
CA THR A 18 22.85 -2.99 -10.55
C THR A 18 23.31 -2.20 -11.78
N ALA A 19 23.12 -2.75 -12.99
CA ALA A 19 23.52 -2.10 -14.23
C ALA A 19 22.56 -0.99 -14.70
N LYS A 20 21.41 -0.81 -14.04
CA LYS A 20 20.42 0.20 -14.44
C LYS A 20 20.91 1.59 -14.05
N LYS A 21 20.87 2.52 -15.00
CA LYS A 21 21.18 3.93 -14.73
C LYS A 21 20.13 4.53 -13.78
N PRO A 22 20.53 5.24 -12.71
CA PRO A 22 19.60 5.96 -11.84
C PRO A 22 18.81 7.01 -12.62
N THR A 23 17.51 7.11 -12.35
CA THR A 23 16.61 8.13 -12.90
C THR A 23 15.63 8.56 -11.82
N VAL A 24 15.07 9.77 -11.91
CA VAL A 24 13.94 10.17 -11.05
C VAL A 24 12.71 9.34 -11.43
N ARG A 25 12.05 8.76 -10.44
CA ARG A 25 10.86 7.92 -10.63
C ARG A 25 9.84 8.26 -9.56
N GLU A 26 8.59 8.36 -9.96
CA GLU A 26 7.44 8.56 -9.09
C GLU A 26 6.36 7.56 -9.46
N ALA A 27 5.62 7.09 -8.46
CA ALA A 27 4.44 6.27 -8.65
C ALA A 27 3.38 6.69 -7.63
N VAL A 28 2.13 6.80 -8.08
CA VAL A 28 0.97 7.13 -7.24
C VAL A 28 0.05 5.93 -7.20
N ALA A 29 -0.39 5.54 -6.01
CA ALA A 29 -1.37 4.48 -5.80
C ALA A 29 -2.52 5.01 -4.94
N ALA A 30 -3.70 4.40 -5.08
CA ALA A 30 -4.88 4.69 -4.28
C ALA A 30 -5.52 3.38 -3.80
N GLY A 31 -6.28 3.45 -2.71
CA GLY A 31 -7.01 2.33 -2.15
C GLY A 31 -8.21 2.80 -1.34
N GLU A 32 -9.15 1.91 -1.09
CA GLU A 32 -10.39 2.19 -0.38
C GLU A 32 -10.65 1.15 0.70
N VAL A 33 -11.29 1.58 1.79
CA VAL A 33 -11.73 0.70 2.87
C VAL A 33 -13.24 0.79 2.97
N TRP A 34 -13.90 -0.32 2.62
CA TRP A 34 -15.35 -0.44 2.68
C TRP A 34 -15.78 -0.78 4.10
N MET A 35 -16.80 -0.07 4.60
CA MET A 35 -17.30 -0.23 5.95
C MET A 35 -18.79 0.09 6.03
N ARG A 36 -19.41 -0.22 7.16
CA ARG A 36 -20.80 0.14 7.42
C ARG A 36 -20.94 1.67 7.58
N PRO A 37 -22.11 2.26 7.23
CA PRO A 37 -22.34 3.69 7.37
C PRO A 37 -22.12 4.22 8.79
N GLU A 38 -22.48 3.44 9.82
CA GLU A 38 -22.34 3.85 11.22
C GLU A 38 -20.86 3.95 11.62
N THR A 39 -20.00 3.09 11.06
CA THR A 39 -18.56 3.17 11.28
C THR A 39 -17.99 4.45 10.68
N LEU A 40 -18.40 4.81 9.45
CA LEU A 40 -17.96 6.04 8.81
C LEU A 40 -18.41 7.27 9.60
N ALA A 41 -19.66 7.30 10.05
CA ALA A 41 -20.19 8.38 10.88
C ALA A 41 -19.42 8.53 12.20
N LEU A 42 -19.03 7.41 12.83
CA LEU A 42 -18.22 7.43 14.04
C LEU A 42 -16.82 7.99 13.82
N ILE A 43 -16.18 7.63 12.70
CA ILE A 43 -14.88 8.17 12.30
C ILE A 43 -14.97 9.69 12.05
N GLN A 44 -15.99 10.13 11.31
CA GLN A 44 -16.18 11.54 10.96
C GLN A 44 -16.48 12.43 12.17
N SER A 45 -17.23 11.90 13.15
CA SER A 45 -17.54 12.60 14.40
C SER A 45 -16.40 12.58 15.43
N GLY A 46 -15.31 11.86 15.17
CA GLY A 46 -14.22 11.66 16.13
C GLY A 46 -14.62 10.81 17.34
N GLY A 47 -15.76 10.12 17.30
CA GLY A 47 -16.29 9.33 18.42
C GLY A 47 -15.68 7.94 18.57
N VAL A 48 -14.63 7.61 17.80
CA VAL A 48 -14.01 6.29 17.85
C VAL A 48 -13.28 6.12 19.19
N PRO A 49 -13.59 5.06 19.99
CA PRO A 49 -12.97 4.86 21.31
C PRO A 49 -11.44 4.71 21.28
N LYS A 50 -10.88 4.32 20.13
CA LYS A 50 -9.45 4.17 19.90
C LYS A 50 -8.73 5.49 19.55
N GLY A 51 -9.46 6.62 19.50
CA GLY A 51 -8.92 7.91 19.08
C GLY A 51 -8.97 8.11 17.56
N ASP A 52 -8.13 9.01 17.05
CA ASP A 52 -8.08 9.38 15.64
C ASP A 52 -7.46 8.28 14.77
N VAL A 53 -8.33 7.50 14.11
CA VAL A 53 -7.92 6.39 13.25
C VAL A 53 -7.30 6.84 11.93
N LEU A 54 -7.62 8.03 11.42
CA LEU A 54 -7.09 8.52 10.14
C LEU A 54 -5.69 9.07 10.31
N ALA A 55 -5.41 9.73 11.45
CA ALA A 55 -4.06 10.14 11.80
C ALA A 55 -3.12 8.92 11.92
N VAL A 56 -3.57 7.87 12.61
CA VAL A 56 -2.80 6.62 12.73
C VAL A 56 -2.58 5.97 11.37
N ALA A 57 -3.60 5.89 10.52
CA ALA A 57 -3.50 5.28 9.19
C ALA A 57 -2.54 6.01 8.23
N ARG A 58 -2.23 7.29 8.48
CA ARG A 58 -1.29 8.07 7.65
C ARG A 58 0.18 7.76 7.92
N VAL A 59 0.49 7.22 9.09
CA VAL A 59 1.87 6.97 9.56
C VAL A 59 2.27 5.49 9.42
N ALA A 60 1.30 4.59 9.34
CA ALA A 60 1.52 3.15 9.13
C ALA A 60 2.13 2.85 7.75
#